data_AF-A0AA96R744-F1
#
_entry.id   AF-A0AA96R744-F1
#
_cell.length_a   1.000
_cell.length_b   1.000
_cell.length_c   1.000
_cell.angle_alpha   90.00
_cell.angle_beta   90.00
_cell.angle_gamma   90.00
#
_symmetry.space_group_name_H-M   'P 1'
#
loop_
_entity.id
_entity.type
_entity.pdbx_description
1 polymer ?
#
loop_
_entity_poly.entity_id
_entity_poly.type
_entity_poly.pdbx_seq_one_letter_code
_entity_poly.pdbx_strand_id
1 'polypeptide(L)' 'MIAIIAQVLGFVMLIPQGILPVVFLAAGVQSKSWFLALYVPEPMNLPVAIAFVLVGGLLAFFGTRAVIRWT' A
#
# COMPACT_ATOMS: atom_id res chain seq x y z
N MET A 1 -19.70 3.74 6.96
CA MET A 1 -19.06 4.43 5.81
C MET A 1 -17.55 4.61 6.02
N ILE A 2 -17.09 5.30 7.07
CA ILE A 2 -15.64 5.53 7.33
C ILE A 2 -14.83 4.22 7.40
N ALA A 3 -15.32 3.20 8.11
CA ALA A 3 -14.63 1.91 8.25
C ALA A 3 -14.40 1.19 6.90
N ILE A 4 -15.40 1.23 6.01
CA ILE A 4 -15.32 0.63 4.67
C ILE A 4 -14.32 1.41 3.82
N ILE A 5 -14.35 2.75 3.87
CA ILE A 5 -13.38 3.60 3.17
C ILE A 5 -11.96 3.28 3.64
N ALA A 6 -11.74 3.20 4.96
CA ALA A 6 -10.44 2.84 5.53
C ALA A 6 -9.99 1.44 5.10
N GLN A 7 -10.92 0.47 5.07
CA GLN A 7 -10.62 -0.89 4.60
C GLN A 7 -10.18 -0.90 3.13
N VAL A 8 -10.95 -0.28 2.24
CA VAL A 8 -10.66 -0.25 0.80
C VAL A 8 -9.35 0.48 0.52
N LEU A 9 -9.17 1.69 1.08
CA LEU A 9 -7.92 2.43 0.95
C LEU A 9 -6.74 1.66 1.53
N GLY A 10 -6.95 0.98 2.65
CA GLY A 10 -5.93 0.12 3.27
C GLY A 10 -5.43 -0.96 2.33
N PHE A 11 -6.33 -1.69 1.66
CA PHE A 11 -5.92 -2.72 0.69
C PHE A 11 -5.22 -2.14 -0.54
N VAL A 12 -5.69 -1.00 -1.06
CA VAL A 12 -5.03 -0.32 -2.20
C VAL A 12 -3.64 0.19 -1.82
N MET A 13 -3.49 0.79 -0.65
CA MET A 13 -2.19 1.25 -0.17
C MET A 13 -1.25 0.07 0.11
N LEU A 14 -1.76 -0.99 0.73
CA LEU A 14 -0.94 -2.15 1.11
C LEU A 14 -0.45 -2.92 -0.11
N ILE A 15 -1.35 -3.36 -0.99
CA ILE A 15 -1.02 -4.34 -2.02
C ILE A 15 -0.43 -3.65 -3.25
N PRO A 16 -1.18 -2.86 -4.04
CA PRO A 16 -0.61 -2.26 -5.24
C PRO A 16 0.35 -1.10 -4.98
N GLN A 17 0.20 -0.31 -3.92
CA GLN A 17 1.15 0.80 -3.67
C GLN A 17 2.33 0.43 -2.75
N GLY A 18 2.22 -0.65 -1.98
CA GLY A 18 3.24 -1.08 -1.01
C GLY A 18 3.97 -2.37 -1.41
N ILE A 19 3.28 -3.50 -1.39
CA ILE A 19 3.87 -4.83 -1.63
C ILE A 19 4.35 -4.97 -3.08
N LEU A 20 3.51 -4.67 -4.07
CA LEU A 20 3.91 -4.81 -5.48
C LEU A 20 5.12 -3.93 -5.84
N PRO A 21 5.22 -2.67 -5.36
CA PRO A 21 6.39 -1.85 -5.68
C PRO A 21 7.65 -2.33 -4.98
N VAL A 22 7.57 -2.84 -3.75
CA VAL A 22 8.71 -3.52 -3.10
C VAL A 22 9.18 -4.70 -3.95
N VAL A 23 8.26 -5.54 -4.45
CA VAL A 23 8.59 -6.69 -5.31
C VAL A 23 9.20 -6.22 -6.63
N PHE A 24 8.67 -5.17 -7.26
CA PHE A 24 9.17 -4.66 -8.54
C PHE A 24 10.59 -4.09 -8.40
N LEU A 25 10.84 -3.32 -7.33
CA LEU A 25 12.16 -2.79 -7.01
C LEU A 25 13.15 -3.94 -6.75
N ALA A 26 12.76 -4.93 -5.95
CA ALA A 26 13.60 -6.10 -5.66
C ALA A 26 13.89 -6.96 -6.89
N ALA A 27 12.94 -7.05 -7.83
CA ALA A 27 13.08 -7.79 -9.08
C ALA A 27 13.75 -7.00 -10.21
N GLY A 28 14.11 -5.72 -9.98
CA GLY A 28 14.73 -4.86 -11.00
C GLY A 28 13.81 -4.55 -12.19
N VAL A 29 12.49 -4.60 -12.00
CA VAL A 29 11.51 -4.34 -13.06
C VAL A 29 11.58 -2.87 -13.48
N GLN A 30 11.85 -2.64 -14.76
CA GLN A 30 11.98 -1.28 -15.33
C GLN A 30 10.63 -0.66 -15.74
N SER A 31 9.57 -1.46 -15.82
CA SER A 31 8.24 -0.97 -16.20
C SER A 31 7.61 -0.17 -15.05
N LYS A 32 7.34 1.12 -15.30
CA LYS A 32 6.62 1.98 -14.37
C LYS A 32 5.12 1.80 -14.55
N SER A 33 4.56 0.87 -13.76
CA SER A 33 3.11 0.79 -13.52
C SER A 33 2.64 1.98 -12.66
N TRP A 34 1.34 2.08 -12.36
CA TRP A 34 0.70 3.15 -11.55
C TRP A 34 1.14 3.21 -10.06
N PHE A 35 2.25 2.61 -9.73
CA PHE A 35 2.82 2.50 -8.39
C PHE A 35 3.70 3.70 -8.09
N LEU A 36 3.32 4.52 -7.11
CA LEU A 36 3.99 5.80 -6.85
C LEU A 36 5.50 5.64 -6.61
N ALA A 37 5.89 4.61 -5.86
CA ALA A 37 7.29 4.34 -5.53
C ALA A 37 8.21 4.18 -6.75
N LEU A 38 7.70 3.72 -7.91
CA LEU A 38 8.51 3.57 -9.13
C LEU A 38 8.80 4.90 -9.84
N TYR A 39 8.09 5.97 -9.48
CA TYR A 39 8.33 7.33 -9.99
C TYR A 39 9.22 8.15 -9.08
N VAL A 40 9.46 7.69 -7.84
CA VAL A 40 10.32 8.35 -6.86
C VAL A 40 11.79 8.03 -7.17
N PRO A 41 12.71 9.01 -7.11
CA PRO A 41 14.14 8.75 -7.32
C PRO A 41 14.74 7.91 -6.19
N GLU A 42 15.79 7.16 -6.50
CA GLU A 42 16.61 6.48 -5.48
C GLU A 42 17.33 7.49 -4.58
N PRO A 43 17.51 7.19 -3.28
CA PRO A 43 17.11 5.95 -2.59
C PRO A 43 15.69 5.99 -2.00
N MET A 44 14.87 6.98 -2.36
CA MET A 44 13.57 7.25 -1.72
C MET A 44 12.43 6.37 -2.23
N ASN A 45 12.60 5.70 -3.36
CA ASN A 45 11.65 4.71 -3.89
C ASN A 45 11.28 3.62 -2.88
N LEU A 46 12.29 2.99 -2.25
CA LEU A 46 12.05 1.89 -1.30
C LEU A 46 11.38 2.37 -0.01
N PRO A 47 11.84 3.44 0.67
CA PRO A 47 11.14 4.00 1.83
C PRO A 47 9.69 4.41 1.54
N VAL A 48 9.40 4.94 0.35
CA VAL A 48 8.02 5.27 -0.05
C VAL A 48 7.17 3.99 -0.16
N ALA A 49 7.68 2.94 -0.80
CA ALA A 49 6.97 1.66 -0.88
C ALA A 49 6.71 1.05 0.52
N ILE A 50 7.71 1.10 1.42
CA ILE A 50 7.58 0.63 2.81
C ILE A 50 6.53 1.45 3.57
N ALA A 51 6.49 2.77 3.38
CA ALA A 51 5.48 3.63 4.01
C ALA A 51 4.06 3.21 3.60
N PHE A 52 3.85 2.88 2.32
CA PHE A 52 2.57 2.36 1.84
C PHE A 52 2.21 0.99 2.45
N VAL A 53 3.17 0.09 2.64
CA VAL A 53 2.95 -1.18 3.35
C VAL A 53 2.49 -0.93 4.78
N LEU A 54 3.18 -0.05 5.51
CA LEU A 54 2.86 0.22 6.92
C LEU A 54 1.49 0.90 7.06
N VAL A 55 1.25 1.98 6.31
CA VAL A 55 -0.01 2.74 6.39
C VAL A 55 -1.18 1.90 5.85
N GLY A 56 -0.98 1.23 4.72
CA GLY A 56 -2.00 0.36 4.14
C GLY A 56 -2.34 -0.82 5.05
N GLY A 57 -1.35 -1.45 5.67
CA GLY A 57 -1.54 -2.52 6.64
C GLY A 57 -2.35 -2.06 7.86
N LEU A 58 -2.02 -0.87 8.40
CA LEU A 58 -2.74 -0.28 9.53
C LEU A 58 -4.21 0.00 9.19
N LEU A 59 -4.46 0.61 8.04
CA LEU A 59 -5.81 0.94 7.56
C LEU A 59 -6.62 -0.31 7.22
N ALA A 60 -6.02 -1.30 6.56
CA ALA A 60 -6.67 -2.56 6.23
C ALA A 60 -7.04 -3.33 7.51
N PHE A 61 -6.15 -3.39 8.50
CA PHE A 61 -6.38 -4.06 9.77
C PHE A 61 -7.50 -3.40 10.57
N PHE A 62 -7.38 -2.10 10.88
CA PHE A 62 -8.40 -1.40 11.68
C PHE A 62 -9.71 -1.21 10.92
N GLY A 63 -9.66 -0.96 9.61
CA GLY A 63 -10.85 -0.87 8.76
C GLY A 63 -11.62 -2.18 8.77
N THR A 64 -10.96 -3.31 8.55
CA THR A 64 -11.60 -4.64 8.57
C THR A 64 -12.15 -4.98 9.96
N ARG A 65 -11.37 -4.73 11.02
CA ARG A 65 -11.83 -4.94 12.41
C ARG A 65 -13.05 -4.08 12.74
N ALA A 66 -13.08 -2.84 12.28
CA ALA A 66 -14.23 -1.97 12.47
C ALA A 66 -15.43 -2.49 11.68
N VAL A 67 -15.30 -2.82 10.39
CA VAL A 67 -16.40 -3.37 9.58
C VAL A 67 -17.03 -4.60 10.26
N ILE A 68 -16.22 -5.58 10.65
CA ILE A 68 -16.71 -6.83 11.28
C ILE A 68 -17.43 -6.56 12.62
N ARG A 69 -16.99 -5.59 13.42
CA ARG A 69 -17.61 -5.27 14.71
C ARG A 69 -19.02 -4.68 14.59
N TRP A 70 -19.37 -4.14 13.43
CA TRP A 70 -20.65 -3.45 13.17
C TRP A 70 -21.54 -4.19 12.17
N THR A 71 -21.16 -5.41 11.76
CA THR A 71 -21.96 -6.34 10.94
C THR A 71 -22.46 -7.49 11.79
#